data_AF-A0A1E7XXX8-F1
#
_entry.id   AF-A0A1E7XXX8-F1
#
_cell.length_a   1.000
_cell.length_b   1.000
_cell.length_c   1.000
_cell.angle_alpha   90.00
_cell.angle_beta   90.00
_cell.angle_gamma   90.00
#
_symmetry.space_group_name_H-M   'P 1'
#
loop_
_entity.id
_entity.type
_entity.pdbx_description
1 polymer ?
#
loop_
_entity_poly.entity_id
_entity_poly.type
_entity_poly.pdbx_seq_one_letter_code
_entity_poly.pdbx_strand_id
1 'polypeptide(L)'
;MVKDFSAWANAWNDYSRSDVNYLVFVVGGTAALVVLALSLLLESNGTVLTFFCGLAVIVTLAGIWVVNFYPIWMEDSPEPAVFTIQVEKEFGVHDFSCPPDVMSIKDALPDAGTYRCTITDGKDDSTVRDVRLIVTADNKVGLYDNQGKEMK
;
A
#
# COMPACT_ATOMS: atom_id res chain seq x y z
N MET A 1 -15.92 -21.53 -2.38
CA MET A 1 -15.36 -21.57 -1.01
C MET A 1 -15.15 -20.14 -0.59
N VAL A 2 -15.53 -19.76 0.63
CA VAL A 2 -15.28 -18.41 1.14
C VAL A 2 -13.90 -18.37 1.79
N LYS A 3 -13.06 -17.43 1.37
CA LYS A 3 -11.67 -17.23 1.83
C LYS A 3 -11.58 -15.98 2.69
N ASP A 4 -10.76 -16.04 3.73
CA ASP A 4 -10.57 -14.92 4.64
C ASP A 4 -9.36 -14.09 4.20
N PHE A 5 -9.59 -12.82 3.85
CA PHE A 5 -8.56 -11.89 3.40
C PHE A 5 -8.12 -10.91 4.51
N SER A 6 -8.57 -11.10 5.75
CA SER A 6 -8.21 -10.23 6.88
C SER A 6 -6.69 -10.13 7.11
N ALA A 7 -5.96 -11.25 6.99
CA ALA A 7 -4.51 -11.26 7.13
C ALA A 7 -3.80 -10.42 6.06
N TRP A 8 -4.28 -10.52 4.82
CA TRP A 8 -3.78 -9.72 3.71
C TRP A 8 -4.10 -8.23 3.89
N ALA A 9 -5.34 -7.91 4.27
CA ALA A 9 -5.78 -6.54 4.50
C ALA A 9 -4.97 -5.85 5.61
N ASN A 10 -4.68 -6.59 6.69
CA ASN A 10 -3.84 -6.10 7.78
C ASN A 10 -2.40 -5.83 7.32
N ALA A 11 -1.81 -6.75 6.54
CA ALA A 11 -0.46 -6.57 6.00
C ALA A 11 -0.36 -5.34 5.08
N TRP A 12 -1.37 -5.12 4.21
CA TRP A 12 -1.43 -3.93 3.35
C TRP A 12 -1.62 -2.64 4.14
N ASN A 13 -2.48 -2.65 5.16
CA ASN A 13 -2.69 -1.48 6.01
C ASN A 13 -1.43 -1.09 6.78
N ASP A 14 -0.68 -2.08 7.27
CA ASP A 14 0.60 -1.84 7.94
C ASP A 14 1.66 -1.30 6.97
N TYR A 15 1.70 -1.84 5.74
CA TYR A 15 2.58 -1.35 4.67
C TYR A 15 2.24 0.09 4.25
N SER A 16 0.96 0.39 3.99
CA SER A 16 0.52 1.74 3.63
C SER A 16 0.78 2.76 4.75
N ARG A 17 0.56 2.37 6.01
CA ARG A 17 0.85 3.21 7.17
C ARG A 17 2.33 3.51 7.33
N SER A 18 3.21 2.53 7.07
CA SER A 18 4.66 2.75 7.19
C SER A 18 5.16 3.73 6.13
N ASP A 19 4.64 3.65 4.90
CA ASP A 19 4.98 4.55 3.79
C ASP A 19 4.50 6.00 4.06
N VAL A 20 3.25 6.17 4.50
CA VAL A 20 2.70 7.49 4.86
C VAL A 20 3.47 8.12 6.03
N ASN A 21 3.77 7.34 7.08
CA ASN A 21 4.55 7.84 8.22
C ASN A 21 5.95 8.28 7.82
N TYR A 22 6.59 7.57 6.90
CA TYR A 22 7.89 7.95 6.38
C TYR A 22 7.83 9.26 5.60
N LEU A 23 6.85 9.42 4.70
CA LEU A 23 6.70 10.64 3.92
C LEU A 23 6.42 11.86 4.83
N VAL A 24 5.58 11.70 5.84
CA VAL A 24 5.33 12.73 6.86
C VAL A 24 6.61 13.07 7.64
N PHE A 25 7.39 12.07 8.03
CA PHE A 25 8.63 12.29 8.76
C PHE A 25 9.67 13.05 7.92
N VAL A 26 9.85 12.68 6.64
CA VAL A 26 10.80 13.32 5.73
C VAL A 26 10.37 14.74 5.38
N VAL A 27 9.12 14.93 4.94
CA VAL A 27 8.62 16.26 4.51
C VAL A 27 8.42 17.18 5.72
N GLY A 28 7.84 16.68 6.80
CA GLY A 28 7.62 17.44 8.03
C GLY A 28 8.95 17.82 8.71
N GLY A 29 9.89 16.87 8.80
CA GLY A 29 11.21 17.10 9.37
C GLY A 29 12.03 18.13 8.58
N THR A 30 12.02 18.04 7.25
CA THR A 30 12.73 19.00 6.39
C THR A 30 12.10 20.40 6.44
N ALA A 31 10.77 20.50 6.41
CA ALA A 31 10.08 21.79 6.53
C ALA A 31 10.34 22.48 7.87
N ALA A 32 10.30 21.73 8.98
CA ALA A 32 10.58 22.26 10.31
C ALA A 32 12.01 22.81 10.43
N LEU A 33 13.00 22.11 9.85
CA LEU A 33 14.39 22.56 9.83
C LEU A 33 14.59 23.84 9.01
N VAL A 34 13.91 23.95 7.87
CA VAL A 34 13.94 25.16 7.03
C VAL A 34 13.35 26.35 7.78
N VAL A 35 12.21 26.17 8.46
CA VAL A 35 11.57 27.23 9.25
C VAL A 35 12.44 27.65 10.44
N LEU A 36 13.07 26.69 11.13
CA LEU A 36 14.03 26.96 12.20
C LEU A 36 15.25 27.73 11.69
N ALA A 37 15.83 27.32 10.56
CA ALA A 37 16.96 28.01 9.96
C ALA A 37 16.62 29.45 9.54
N LEU A 38 15.43 29.67 8.96
CA LEU A 38 14.96 31.01 8.57
C LEU A 38 14.68 31.91 9.78
N SER A 39 14.08 31.38 10.84
CA SER A 39 13.78 32.14 12.06
C SER A 39 15.07 32.58 12.77
N LEU A 40 16.10 31.73 12.76
CA LEU A 40 17.39 32.02 13.40
C LEU A 40 18.28 32.97 12.56
N LEU A 41 18.11 33.00 11.23
CA LEU A 41 18.73 34.01 10.37
C LEU A 41 18.23 35.43 10.68
N LEU A 42 16.99 35.57 11.15
CA LEU A 42 16.37 36.85 11.50
C LEU A 42 16.84 37.41 12.86
N GLU A 43 17.31 36.57 13.80
CA GLU A 43 17.67 36.99 15.17
C GLU A 43 19.19 37.09 15.45
N SER A 44 20.04 36.93 14.43
CA SER A 44 21.45 36.56 14.59
C SER A 44 22.34 37.47 15.47
N ASN A 45 22.85 36.88 16.57
CA ASN A 45 24.16 37.13 17.17
C ASN A 45 25.11 35.97 16.76
N GLY A 46 26.30 36.26 16.23
CA GLY A 46 27.10 35.33 15.41
C GLY A 46 27.52 33.98 16.04
N THR A 47 27.49 33.84 17.37
CA THR A 47 27.83 32.58 18.09
C THR A 47 26.66 31.61 18.17
N VAL A 48 25.42 32.11 18.17
CA VAL A 48 24.20 31.30 18.16
C VAL A 48 24.03 30.65 16.79
N LEU A 49 24.33 31.42 15.74
CA LEU A 49 24.26 30.96 14.36
C LEU A 49 25.16 29.74 14.08
N THR A 50 26.38 29.69 14.61
CA THR A 50 27.32 28.58 14.38
C THR A 50 26.91 27.29 15.08
N PHE A 51 26.37 27.35 16.30
CA PHE A 51 25.87 26.18 17.02
C PHE A 51 24.69 25.52 16.29
N PHE A 52 23.73 26.34 15.83
CA PHE A 52 22.56 25.83 15.12
C PHE A 52 22.86 25.38 13.68
N CYS A 53 23.82 26.00 12.98
CA CYS A 53 24.33 25.48 11.71
C CYS A 53 24.93 24.07 11.86
N GLY A 54 25.69 23.82 12.93
CA GLY A 54 26.19 22.47 13.22
C GLY A 54 25.07 21.45 13.47
N LEU A 55 24.05 21.85 14.24
CA LEU A 55 22.87 21.02 14.50
C LEU A 55 22.08 20.74 13.21
N ALA A 56 21.91 21.74 12.34
CA ALA A 56 21.25 21.58 11.04
C ALA A 56 22.01 20.61 10.13
N VAL A 57 23.34 20.63 10.14
CA VAL A 57 24.17 19.66 9.40
C VAL A 57 24.00 18.25 9.97
N ILE A 58 23.99 18.08 11.29
CA ILE A 58 23.79 16.76 11.92
C ILE A 58 22.40 16.21 11.58
N VAL A 59 21.34 17.03 11.66
CA VAL A 59 19.98 16.57 11.34
C VAL A 59 19.83 16.29 9.85
N THR A 60 20.43 17.09 8.96
CA THR A 60 20.40 16.79 7.51
C THR A 60 21.18 15.52 7.20
N LEU A 61 22.33 15.27 7.81
CA LEU A 61 23.06 14.01 7.65
C LEU A 61 22.30 12.81 8.20
N ALA A 62 21.64 12.94 9.36
CA ALA A 62 20.77 11.90 9.91
C ALA A 62 19.56 11.64 9.01
N GLY A 63 18.95 12.69 8.46
CA GLY A 63 17.87 12.59 7.48
C GLY A 63 18.30 11.90 6.19
N ILE A 64 19.48 12.26 5.64
CA ILE A 64 20.06 11.58 4.46
C ILE A 64 20.32 10.11 4.77
N TRP A 65 20.83 9.78 5.97
CA TRP A 65 21.02 8.40 6.40
C TRP A 65 19.70 7.63 6.44
N VAL A 66 18.66 8.20 7.05
CA VAL A 66 17.33 7.58 7.10
C VAL A 66 16.78 7.40 5.68
N VAL A 67 16.86 8.42 4.81
CA VAL A 67 16.33 8.34 3.44
C VAL A 67 17.09 7.32 2.58
N ASN A 68 18.41 7.21 2.75
CA ASN A 68 19.25 6.32 1.96
C ASN A 68 19.19 4.86 2.47
N PHE A 69 18.98 4.66 3.78
CA PHE A 69 18.80 3.32 4.34
C PHE A 69 17.34 2.84 4.33
N TYR A 70 16.34 3.72 4.29
CA TYR A 70 14.93 3.35 4.21
C TYR A 70 14.59 2.40 3.05
N PRO A 71 15.04 2.61 1.80
CA PRO A 71 14.80 1.64 0.73
C PRO A 71 15.41 0.28 1.07
N ILE A 72 16.56 0.23 1.76
CA ILE A 72 17.20 -1.03 2.17
C ILE A 72 16.34 -1.79 3.20
N TRP A 73 15.64 -1.08 4.09
CA TRP A 73 14.70 -1.70 5.05
C TRP A 73 13.35 -2.09 4.43
N MET A 74 12.93 -1.40 3.36
CA MET A 74 11.70 -1.69 2.62
C MET A 74 11.89 -2.82 1.59
N GLU A 75 13.08 -2.97 1.00
CA GLU A 75 13.35 -3.96 -0.06
C GLU A 75 13.28 -5.41 0.44
N ASP A 76 13.48 -5.64 1.75
CA ASP A 76 13.25 -6.93 2.40
C ASP A 76 11.75 -7.21 2.69
N SER A 77 10.87 -6.21 2.55
CA SER A 77 9.42 -6.38 2.66
C SER A 77 8.83 -6.41 1.25
N PRO A 78 8.62 -7.61 0.66
CA PRO A 78 8.01 -7.69 -0.67
C PRO A 78 6.65 -7.01 -0.61
N GLU A 79 6.42 -6.05 -1.53
CA GLU A 79 5.12 -5.41 -1.69
C GLU A 79 4.05 -6.51 -1.66
N PRO A 80 3.09 -6.44 -0.72
CA PRO A 80 2.06 -7.45 -0.66
C PRO A 80 1.32 -7.47 -2.01
N ALA A 81 1.01 -8.66 -2.53
CA ALA A 81 0.39 -8.74 -3.85
C ALA A 81 -0.95 -7.99 -3.87
N VAL A 82 -1.25 -7.31 -4.98
CA VAL A 82 -2.51 -6.57 -5.18
C VAL A 82 -3.70 -7.53 -5.03
N PHE A 83 -4.85 -7.02 -4.59
CA PHE A 83 -6.06 -7.81 -4.33
C PHE A 83 -6.39 -8.80 -5.45
N THR A 84 -6.36 -8.36 -6.71
CA THR A 84 -6.65 -9.20 -7.88
C THR A 84 -5.68 -10.38 -8.01
N ILE A 85 -4.38 -10.14 -7.85
CA ILE A 85 -3.33 -11.17 -7.91
C ILE A 85 -3.48 -12.17 -6.74
N GLN A 86 -3.88 -11.70 -5.56
CA GLN A 86 -4.14 -12.61 -4.44
C GLN A 86 -5.38 -13.46 -4.66
N VAL A 87 -6.45 -12.89 -5.22
CA VAL A 87 -7.64 -13.66 -5.60
C VAL A 87 -7.27 -14.70 -6.66
N GLU A 88 -6.49 -14.34 -7.68
CA GLU A 88 -5.97 -15.27 -8.68
C GLU A 88 -5.20 -16.44 -8.05
N LYS A 89 -4.28 -16.14 -7.13
CA LYS A 89 -3.48 -17.15 -6.44
C LYS A 89 -4.29 -18.05 -5.51
N GLU A 90 -5.22 -17.46 -4.76
CA GLU A 90 -5.99 -18.16 -3.73
C GLU A 90 -7.09 -19.06 -4.32
N PHE A 91 -7.64 -18.66 -5.47
CA PHE A 91 -8.68 -19.39 -6.22
C PHE A 91 -8.15 -20.11 -7.47
N GLY A 92 -6.86 -19.97 -7.78
CA GLY A 92 -6.23 -20.62 -8.94
C GLY A 92 -6.80 -20.17 -10.30
N VAL A 93 -7.18 -18.90 -10.42
CA VAL A 93 -7.74 -18.30 -11.64
C VAL A 93 -6.73 -17.34 -12.27
N HIS A 94 -6.86 -17.07 -13.57
CA HIS A 94 -6.01 -16.12 -14.29
C HIS A 94 -6.85 -15.00 -14.92
N ASP A 95 -6.23 -13.87 -15.23
CA ASP A 95 -6.84 -12.65 -15.79
C ASP A 95 -8.13 -12.21 -15.07
N PHE A 96 -8.05 -12.11 -13.74
CA PHE A 96 -9.15 -11.64 -12.92
C PHE A 96 -9.40 -10.15 -13.16
N SER A 97 -10.48 -9.86 -13.90
CA SER A 97 -10.88 -8.50 -14.26
C SER A 97 -12.25 -8.19 -13.66
N CYS A 98 -12.33 -7.09 -12.92
CA CYS A 98 -13.53 -6.66 -12.20
C CYS A 98 -13.93 -5.23 -12.63
N PRO A 99 -15.06 -4.69 -12.15
CA PRO A 99 -15.41 -3.30 -12.39
C PRO A 99 -14.29 -2.38 -11.88
N PRO A 100 -14.16 -1.17 -12.45
CA PRO A 100 -13.12 -0.22 -12.09
C PRO A 100 -13.13 0.12 -10.59
N ASP A 101 -14.29 0.05 -9.93
CA ASP A 101 -14.42 0.25 -8.48
C ASP A 101 -13.62 -0.77 -7.67
N VAL A 102 -13.41 -1.98 -8.18
CA VAL A 102 -12.59 -3.02 -7.53
C VAL A 102 -11.14 -2.97 -8.04
N MET A 103 -10.96 -2.73 -9.34
CA MET A 103 -9.61 -2.70 -9.95
C MET A 103 -8.81 -1.45 -9.59
N SER A 104 -9.48 -0.35 -9.23
CA SER A 104 -8.81 0.87 -8.80
C SER A 104 -8.27 0.78 -7.37
N ILE A 105 -8.79 -0.15 -6.57
CA ILE A 105 -8.37 -0.36 -5.19
C ILE A 105 -7.11 -1.22 -5.21
N LYS A 106 -5.98 -0.60 -4.87
CA LYS A 106 -4.68 -1.28 -4.83
C LYS A 106 -4.29 -1.70 -3.41
N ASP A 107 -4.79 -0.96 -2.44
CA ASP A 107 -4.30 -0.85 -1.08
C ASP A 107 -5.37 -1.20 -0.03
N ALA A 108 -6.58 -1.59 -0.46
CA ALA A 108 -7.67 -1.99 0.42
C ALA A 108 -8.51 -3.14 -0.15
N LEU A 109 -9.43 -3.67 0.66
CA LEU A 109 -10.51 -4.49 0.13
C LEU A 109 -11.57 -3.58 -0.51
N PRO A 110 -12.21 -4.03 -1.61
CA PRO A 110 -13.44 -3.40 -2.09
C PRO A 110 -14.56 -3.48 -1.05
N ASP A 111 -15.53 -2.57 -1.15
CA ASP A 111 -16.68 -2.52 -0.25
C ASP A 111 -17.41 -3.87 -0.17
N ALA A 112 -18.10 -4.10 0.95
CA ALA A 112 -18.94 -5.27 1.09
C ALA A 112 -20.06 -5.24 0.04
N GLY A 113 -20.08 -6.24 -0.84
CA GLY A 113 -20.93 -6.20 -2.02
C GLY A 113 -20.77 -7.42 -2.93
N THR A 114 -21.59 -7.45 -3.97
CA THR A 114 -21.48 -8.44 -5.04
C THR A 114 -21.04 -7.73 -6.31
N TYR A 115 -19.88 -8.13 -6.82
CA TYR A 115 -19.27 -7.60 -8.03
C TYR A 115 -19.32 -8.65 -9.15
N ARG A 116 -19.59 -8.21 -10.36
CA ARG A 116 -19.48 -9.07 -11.56
C ARG A 116 -18.08 -8.91 -12.14
N CYS A 117 -17.35 -10.01 -12.19
CA CYS A 117 -15.99 -10.04 -12.69
C CYS A 117 -15.87 -11.10 -13.78
N THR A 118 -14.78 -11.06 -14.53
CA THR A 118 -14.44 -12.04 -15.55
C THR A 118 -13.11 -12.68 -15.21
N ILE A 119 -12.98 -13.96 -15.48
CA ILE A 119 -11.73 -14.73 -15.32
C ILE A 119 -11.44 -15.53 -16.57
N THR A 120 -10.20 -15.93 -16.74
CA THR A 120 -9.78 -16.97 -17.69
C THR A 120 -9.54 -18.29 -16.93
N ASP A 121 -10.10 -19.39 -17.43
CA ASP A 121 -9.95 -20.73 -16.84
C ASP A 121 -8.52 -21.26 -17.11
N GLY A 122 -7.79 -21.65 -16.06
CA GLY A 122 -6.34 -21.86 -16.03
C GLY A 122 -5.79 -23.08 -16.77
N LYS A 123 -6.32 -23.37 -17.96
CA LYS A 123 -5.80 -24.43 -18.85
C LYS A 123 -5.81 -24.06 -20.33
N ASP A 124 -6.72 -23.19 -20.74
CA ASP A 124 -6.80 -22.66 -22.08
C ASP A 124 -7.16 -21.18 -21.93
N ASP A 125 -6.18 -20.31 -22.15
CA ASP A 125 -6.28 -18.83 -22.07
C ASP A 125 -7.32 -18.21 -23.04
N SER A 126 -8.25 -19.01 -23.55
CA SER A 126 -9.20 -18.68 -24.60
C SER A 126 -10.66 -18.66 -24.12
N THR A 127 -10.96 -19.12 -22.90
CA THR A 127 -12.33 -19.09 -22.35
C THR A 127 -12.45 -18.11 -21.18
N VAL A 128 -12.93 -16.90 -21.49
CA VAL A 128 -13.37 -15.91 -20.50
C VAL A 128 -14.71 -16.36 -19.90
N ARG A 129 -14.80 -16.36 -18.57
CA ARG A 129 -16.02 -16.72 -17.82
C ARG A 129 -16.47 -15.57 -16.94
N ASP A 130 -17.76 -15.30 -16.97
CA ASP A 130 -18.41 -14.41 -16.01
C ASP A 130 -18.52 -15.09 -14.65
N VAL A 131 -17.99 -14.42 -13.63
CA VAL A 131 -17.99 -14.83 -12.24
C VAL A 131 -18.53 -13.71 -11.36
N ARG A 132 -18.99 -14.09 -10.17
CA ARG A 132 -19.45 -13.16 -9.14
C ARG A 132 -18.47 -13.23 -7.98
N LEU A 133 -17.86 -12.09 -7.70
CA LEU A 133 -17.08 -11.86 -6.50
C LEU A 133 -18.02 -11.35 -5.42
N ILE A 134 -18.12 -12.06 -4.30
CA ILE A 134 -18.88 -11.63 -3.13
C ILE A 134 -17.88 -11.29 -2.05
N VAL A 135 -17.94 -10.05 -1.58
CA VAL A 135 -17.14 -9.56 -0.47
C VAL A 135 -18.08 -9.29 0.70
N THR A 136 -17.80 -9.92 1.84
CA THR A 136 -18.59 -9.72 3.07
C THR A 136 -17.95 -8.63 3.93
N ALA A 137 -18.75 -8.08 4.86
CA ALA A 137 -18.28 -7.10 5.84
C ALA A 137 -17.17 -7.65 6.77
N ASP A 138 -16.99 -8.97 6.84
CA ASP A 138 -15.96 -9.63 7.65
C ASP A 138 -14.63 -9.83 6.87
N ASN A 139 -14.39 -9.08 5.79
CA ASN A 139 -13.24 -9.26 4.90
C ASN A 139 -13.13 -10.66 4.30
N LYS A 140 -14.27 -11.34 4.12
CA LYS A 140 -14.32 -12.65 3.48
C LYS A 140 -14.72 -12.49 2.03
N VAL A 141 -14.00 -13.19 1.17
CA VAL A 141 -14.16 -13.12 -0.27
C VAL A 141 -14.54 -14.50 -0.78
N GLY A 142 -15.64 -14.57 -1.51
CA GLY A 142 -16.08 -15.78 -2.19
C GLY A 142 -16.17 -15.52 -3.68
N LEU A 143 -15.64 -16.45 -4.48
CA LEU A 143 -15.80 -16.44 -5.93
C LEU A 143 -16.86 -17.48 -6.33
N TYR A 144 -17.82 -17.06 -7.15
CA TYR A 144 -18.95 -17.86 -7.59
C TYR A 144 -19.04 -17.83 -9.11
N ASP A 145 -19.41 -18.94 -9.74
CA ASP A 145 -19.67 -18.96 -11.17
C ASP A 145 -21.02 -18.29 -11.52
N ASN A 146 -21.28 -18.18 -12.83
CA ASN A 146 -22.54 -17.69 -13.38
C ASN A 146 -23.77 -18.54 -12.98
N GLN A 147 -23.57 -19.76 -12.49
CA GLN A 147 -24.62 -20.65 -11.99
C GLN A 147 -24.84 -20.51 -10.46
N GLY A 148 -24.02 -19.70 -9.79
CA GLY A 148 -24.05 -19.52 -8.33
C GLY A 148 -23.38 -20.64 -7.57
N LYS A 149 -22.62 -21.50 -8.26
CA LYS A 149 -21.77 -22.49 -7.63
C LYS A 149 -20.47 -21.83 -7.20
N GLU A 150 -20.08 -22.16 -5.99
CA GLU A 150 -18.80 -21.74 -5.44
C GLU A 150 -17.61 -22.26 -6.25
N MET A 151 -16.72 -21.34 -6.64
CA MET A 151 -15.42 -21.67 -7.19
C MET A 151 -14.47 -22.09 -6.06
N LYS A 152 -13.53 -22.99 -6.40
CA LYS A 152 -12.68 -23.68 -5.43
C LYS A 152 -11.47 -22.85 -5.05
#